data_AF-A0A0G1NP38-F1
#
_entry.id   AF-A0A0G1NP38-F1
#
_cell.length_a   1.000
_cell.length_b   1.000
_cell.length_c   1.000
_cell.angle_alpha   90.00
_cell.angle_beta   90.00
_cell.angle_gamma   90.00
#
_symmetry.space_group_name_H-M   'P 1'
#
loop_
_entity.id
_entity.type
_entity.pdbx_description
1 polymer ?
#
loop_
_entity_poly.entity_id
_entity_poly.type
_entity_poly.pdbx_seq_one_letter_code
_entity_poly.pdbx_strand_id
1 'polypeptide(L)'
;MKTKIFSVLFLSSALFVALNAEAANCNFTRDLGQGSWGEDVRCLQQYLGSSGSGYYGAPYQNYMIPDGFFGPMTTQAVMQWQTTKSLPPTGYFDAASRAKYVEPAGGYGGVGGYYGGNTEEASARQRIDEALRMMEDTRDEIDDSNRNTSSAEDSLEDAEDNMLEAVHEFFVNRDFAEAYNLADDAYRDAEDAFEDAGGDRSSGDKEDAQDAINDAEDAINDAEDEIDDARRRGVSITIIRRAENFLDDAEDRLNDAEDEYDDKNYDDAEDFARDAENLAEDAMDEVN
;
A
#
# COMPACT_ATOMS: atom_id res chain seq x y z
N MET A 1 16.02 22.78 38.77
CA MET A 1 16.50 23.85 37.85
C MET A 1 17.25 23.15 36.74
N LYS A 2 16.85 23.39 35.47
CA LYS A 2 17.46 22.92 34.19
C LYS A 2 17.12 21.45 33.86
N THR A 3 16.56 21.07 32.70
CA THR A 3 16.28 21.79 31.44
C THR A 3 15.31 20.92 30.60
N LYS A 4 14.27 21.54 30.01
CA LYS A 4 13.52 20.99 28.85
C LYS A 4 14.38 21.11 27.60
N ILE A 5 14.27 20.19 26.62
CA ILE A 5 14.71 20.19 25.19
C ILE A 5 14.88 18.70 24.79
N PHE A 6 14.34 18.06 23.74
CA PHE A 6 13.54 18.40 22.55
C PHE A 6 12.91 17.07 22.05
N SER A 7 11.63 17.06 21.66
CA SER A 7 11.05 16.03 20.79
C SER A 7 11.58 16.18 19.36
N VAL A 8 11.96 15.05 18.76
CA VAL A 8 12.25 14.82 17.33
C VAL A 8 11.91 13.33 17.18
N LEU A 9 10.75 12.87 16.68
CA LEU A 9 10.02 13.09 15.43
C LEU A 9 10.85 12.73 14.19
N PHE A 10 10.33 11.72 13.46
CA PHE A 10 10.77 11.07 12.22
C PHE A 10 11.77 9.92 12.33
N LEU A 11 11.24 8.70 12.27
CA LEU A 11 11.80 7.58 11.50
C LEU A 11 10.69 6.62 11.04
N SER A 12 9.54 7.16 10.61
CA SER A 12 8.58 6.42 9.78
C SER A 12 8.98 6.61 8.31
N SER A 13 9.75 5.66 7.77
CA SER A 13 9.79 5.46 6.32
C SER A 13 10.49 4.15 6.00
N ALA A 14 9.72 3.08 5.94
CA ALA A 14 9.56 2.34 4.69
C ALA A 14 8.86 1.03 5.01
N LEU A 15 7.53 1.02 5.01
CA LEU A 15 6.84 -0.19 4.64
C LEU A 15 5.37 -0.03 4.25
N PHE A 16 5.13 0.34 3.00
CA PHE A 16 3.85 0.06 2.32
C PHE A 16 4.16 -0.01 0.83
N VAL A 17 4.37 -1.21 0.27
CA VAL A 17 3.94 -1.56 -1.09
C VAL A 17 3.89 -3.09 -1.21
N ALA A 18 2.72 -3.68 -0.98
CA ALA A 18 2.31 -4.87 -1.69
C ALA A 18 0.79 -4.94 -1.66
N LEU A 19 0.13 -4.40 -2.68
CA LEU A 19 -1.10 -4.93 -3.26
C LEU A 19 -1.41 -4.13 -4.53
N ASN A 20 -1.69 -4.90 -5.59
CA ASN A 20 -2.20 -4.56 -6.93
C ASN A 20 -1.47 -5.43 -7.98
N ALA A 21 -1.56 -6.74 -7.78
CA ALA A 21 -1.23 -7.73 -8.80
C ALA A 21 -2.51 -8.22 -9.51
N GLU A 22 -3.42 -7.31 -9.83
CA GLU A 22 -4.27 -7.46 -11.02
C GLU A 22 -4.01 -6.26 -11.92
N ALA A 23 -3.07 -6.43 -12.85
CA ALA A 23 -2.97 -5.56 -13.99
C ALA A 23 -4.27 -5.69 -14.80
N ALA A 24 -5.23 -4.80 -14.55
CA ALA A 24 -6.40 -4.62 -15.38
C ALA A 24 -5.93 -4.52 -16.83
N ASN A 25 -6.43 -5.41 -17.70
CA ASN A 25 -6.07 -5.41 -19.12
C ASN A 25 -6.68 -4.16 -19.80
N CYS A 26 -6.07 -2.99 -19.63
CA CYS A 26 -6.48 -1.76 -20.30
C CYS A 26 -6.50 -1.96 -21.81
N ASN A 27 -7.64 -1.70 -22.46
CA ASN A 27 -7.76 -1.81 -23.91
C ASN A 27 -7.64 -0.43 -24.56
N PHE A 28 -6.43 -0.09 -25.01
CA PHE A 28 -6.19 1.19 -25.68
C PHE A 28 -6.52 1.10 -27.17
N THR A 29 -7.56 1.80 -27.61
CA THR A 29 -7.99 1.82 -29.03
C THR A 29 -7.63 3.10 -29.78
N ARG A 30 -7.13 4.11 -29.07
CA ARG A 30 -6.70 5.41 -29.60
C ARG A 30 -5.35 5.84 -29.01
N ASP A 31 -4.75 6.86 -29.62
CA ASP A 31 -3.58 7.52 -29.03
C ASP A 31 -4.00 8.38 -27.84
N LEU A 32 -3.19 8.39 -26.77
CA LEU A 32 -3.40 9.22 -25.59
C LEU A 32 -2.23 10.19 -25.43
N GLY A 33 -2.51 11.42 -25.00
CA GLY A 33 -1.50 12.44 -24.75
C GLY A 33 -2.11 13.66 -24.10
N GLN A 34 -1.30 14.69 -23.87
CA GLN A 34 -1.70 15.86 -23.11
C GLN A 34 -3.08 16.41 -23.52
N GLY A 35 -3.98 16.52 -22.55
CA GLY A 35 -5.37 16.98 -22.75
C GLY A 35 -6.37 15.88 -23.13
N SER A 36 -5.93 14.63 -23.30
CA SER A 36 -6.83 13.48 -23.39
C SER A 36 -7.57 13.27 -22.08
N TRP A 37 -8.83 12.83 -22.16
CA TRP A 37 -9.64 12.51 -21.00
C TRP A 37 -10.45 11.23 -21.23
N GLY A 38 -10.76 10.49 -20.17
CA GLY A 38 -11.64 9.31 -20.20
C GLY A 38 -11.07 8.08 -19.51
N GLU A 39 -11.84 7.00 -19.52
CA GLU A 39 -11.52 5.75 -18.80
C GLU A 39 -10.24 5.07 -19.29
N ASP A 40 -9.93 5.21 -20.59
CA ASP A 40 -8.66 4.75 -21.14
C ASP A 40 -7.46 5.55 -20.61
N VAL A 41 -7.64 6.81 -20.20
CA VAL A 41 -6.58 7.57 -19.53
C VAL A 41 -6.44 7.15 -18.07
N ARG A 42 -7.56 6.93 -17.37
CA ARG A 42 -7.60 6.45 -15.98
C ARG A 42 -6.90 5.11 -15.84
N CYS A 43 -7.24 4.16 -16.71
CA CYS A 43 -6.62 2.84 -16.76
C CYS A 43 -5.12 2.94 -17.07
N LEU A 44 -4.71 3.81 -18.00
CA LEU A 44 -3.28 4.05 -18.25
C LEU A 44 -2.57 4.61 -17.00
N GLN A 45 -3.20 5.53 -16.27
CA GLN A 45 -2.63 6.10 -15.06
C GLN A 45 -2.47 5.03 -13.96
N GLN A 46 -3.47 4.18 -13.73
CA GLN A 46 -3.37 3.04 -12.81
C GLN A 46 -2.20 2.12 -13.18
N TYR A 47 -2.10 1.73 -14.46
CA TYR A 47 -1.00 0.89 -14.95
C TYR A 47 0.39 1.53 -14.77
N LEU A 48 0.51 2.84 -15.01
CA LEU A 48 1.77 3.57 -14.87
C LEU A 48 2.17 3.79 -13.40
N GLY A 49 1.18 3.89 -12.50
CA GLY A 49 1.36 3.91 -11.05
C GLY A 49 1.89 2.58 -10.52
N SER A 50 1.30 1.45 -10.95
CA SER A 50 1.68 0.11 -10.49
C SER A 50 2.97 -0.43 -11.15
N SER A 51 3.31 0.00 -12.36
CA SER A 51 4.50 -0.47 -13.09
C SER A 51 5.83 0.19 -12.68
N GLY A 52 5.87 0.91 -11.55
CA GLY A 52 7.10 1.49 -11.00
C GLY A 52 7.72 2.60 -11.87
N SER A 53 6.95 3.17 -12.80
CA SER A 53 7.39 4.30 -13.64
C SER A 53 7.05 5.67 -13.02
N GLY A 54 6.43 5.67 -11.83
CA GLY A 54 6.17 6.85 -11.01
C GLY A 54 7.45 7.51 -10.52
N TYR A 55 7.45 8.84 -10.53
CA TYR A 55 8.57 9.67 -10.09
C TYR A 55 8.82 9.50 -8.59
N TYR A 56 9.71 8.56 -8.22
CA TYR A 56 10.25 8.45 -6.86
C TYR A 56 11.39 9.47 -6.68
N GLY A 57 11.11 10.57 -5.96
CA GLY A 57 12.16 11.51 -5.56
C GLY A 57 11.73 12.94 -5.26
N ALA A 58 10.82 13.15 -4.31
CA ALA A 58 10.69 14.42 -3.57
C ALA A 58 9.89 14.20 -2.27
N PRO A 59 10.17 14.93 -1.19
CA PRO A 59 9.55 14.75 0.14
C PRO A 59 8.09 15.27 0.24
N TYR A 60 7.40 15.37 -0.89
CA TYR A 60 5.96 15.60 -0.97
C TYR A 60 5.43 14.49 -1.87
N GLN A 61 4.80 13.48 -1.26
CA GLN A 61 4.19 12.35 -1.95
C GLN A 61 3.23 12.87 -3.02
N ASN A 62 3.53 12.59 -4.28
CA ASN A 62 2.64 12.89 -5.39
C ASN A 62 2.32 11.56 -6.06
N TYR A 63 1.37 10.85 -5.45
CA TYR A 63 0.73 9.68 -6.03
C TYR A 63 0.15 10.10 -7.38
N MET A 64 0.37 9.34 -8.44
CA MET A 64 -0.28 9.67 -9.70
C MET A 64 -1.75 9.28 -9.58
N ILE A 65 -2.60 10.27 -9.27
CA ILE A 65 -4.05 10.08 -9.15
C ILE A 65 -4.59 9.66 -10.52
N PRO A 66 -5.29 8.53 -10.63
CA PRO A 66 -5.91 8.09 -11.87
C PRO A 66 -7.22 8.86 -12.12
N ASP A 67 -7.11 10.17 -12.26
CA ASP A 67 -8.23 11.11 -12.43
C ASP A 67 -8.90 11.03 -13.83
N GLY A 68 -8.34 10.23 -14.73
CA GLY A 68 -8.80 10.12 -16.12
C GLY A 68 -8.40 11.31 -16.99
N PHE A 69 -7.56 12.23 -16.51
CA PHE A 69 -7.07 13.39 -17.25
C PHE A 69 -5.56 13.28 -17.55
N PHE A 70 -5.22 13.30 -18.84
CA PHE A 70 -3.83 13.18 -19.28
C PHE A 70 -3.14 14.54 -19.16
N GLY A 71 -2.70 14.86 -17.95
CA GLY A 71 -1.99 16.09 -17.62
C GLY A 71 -0.47 16.02 -17.79
N PRO A 72 0.25 17.06 -17.33
CA PRO A 72 1.71 17.07 -17.31
C PRO A 72 2.32 15.91 -16.51
N MET A 73 1.67 15.45 -15.45
CA MET A 73 2.14 14.32 -14.62
C MET A 73 2.06 12.99 -15.40
N THR A 74 0.91 12.70 -16.00
CA THR A 74 0.75 11.52 -16.88
C THR A 74 1.70 11.55 -18.07
N THR A 75 1.98 12.74 -18.62
CA THR A 75 2.98 12.91 -19.69
C THR A 75 4.37 12.46 -19.22
N GLN A 76 4.79 12.88 -18.03
CA GLN A 76 6.08 12.47 -17.47
C GLN A 76 6.13 10.97 -17.17
N ALA A 77 5.05 10.41 -16.60
CA ALA A 77 4.96 8.97 -16.34
C ALA A 77 5.06 8.14 -17.62
N VAL A 78 4.42 8.57 -18.71
CA VAL A 78 4.53 7.93 -20.03
C VAL A 78 5.95 8.04 -20.58
N MET A 79 6.63 9.18 -20.44
CA MET A 79 8.04 9.31 -20.87
C MET A 79 8.97 8.34 -20.15
N GLN A 80 8.79 8.15 -18.84
CA GLN A 80 9.58 7.21 -18.05
C GLN A 80 9.29 5.77 -18.47
N TRP A 81 8.02 5.40 -18.53
CA TRP A 81 7.61 4.08 -18.99
C TRP A 81 8.13 3.78 -20.41
N GLN A 82 8.07 4.74 -21.33
CA GLN A 82 8.66 4.60 -22.66
C GLN A 82 10.16 4.32 -22.58
N THR A 83 10.88 5.02 -21.71
CA THR A 83 12.31 4.79 -21.47
C THR A 83 12.57 3.37 -20.97
N THR A 84 11.80 2.86 -20.00
CA THR A 84 11.96 1.48 -19.49
C THR A 84 11.65 0.42 -20.54
N LYS A 85 10.75 0.71 -21.48
CA LYS A 85 10.43 -0.16 -22.60
C LYS A 85 11.31 0.06 -23.84
N SER A 86 12.39 0.85 -23.73
CA SER A 86 13.30 1.18 -24.84
C SER A 86 12.62 1.84 -26.05
N LEU A 87 11.57 2.61 -25.80
CA LEU A 87 10.90 3.48 -26.76
C LEU A 87 11.43 4.92 -26.66
N PRO A 88 11.29 5.75 -27.71
CA PRO A 88 11.53 7.18 -27.59
C PRO A 88 10.61 7.81 -26.52
N PRO A 89 11.13 8.59 -25.55
CA PRO A 89 10.34 9.18 -24.47
C PRO A 89 9.60 10.44 -24.96
N THR A 90 8.58 10.24 -25.79
CA THR A 90 7.77 11.31 -26.38
C THR A 90 6.71 11.85 -25.42
N GLY A 91 6.34 11.09 -24.39
CA GLY A 91 5.25 11.42 -23.47
C GLY A 91 3.86 11.25 -24.09
N TYR A 92 3.80 10.66 -25.29
CA TYR A 92 2.58 10.42 -26.04
C TYR A 92 2.38 8.91 -26.21
N PHE A 93 1.25 8.39 -25.74
CA PHE A 93 0.92 6.97 -25.77
C PHE A 93 0.35 6.59 -27.14
N ASP A 94 1.24 6.59 -28.14
CA ASP A 94 0.96 6.31 -29.55
C ASP A 94 0.83 4.82 -29.89
N ALA A 95 0.72 4.52 -31.19
CA ALA A 95 0.65 3.15 -31.69
C ALA A 95 1.85 2.28 -31.28
N ALA A 96 3.05 2.84 -31.14
CA ALA A 96 4.23 2.09 -30.70
C ALA A 96 4.16 1.76 -29.20
N SER A 97 3.70 2.72 -28.40
CA SER A 97 3.41 2.54 -26.97
C SER A 97 2.33 1.48 -26.76
N ARG A 98 1.21 1.55 -27.49
CA ARG A 98 0.16 0.52 -27.42
C ARG A 98 0.64 -0.86 -27.83
N ALA A 99 1.39 -0.96 -28.94
CA ALA A 99 1.96 -2.23 -29.39
C ALA A 99 2.85 -2.84 -28.31
N LYS A 100 3.68 -2.02 -27.66
CA LYS A 100 4.57 -2.46 -26.58
C LYS A 100 3.82 -2.83 -25.29
N TYR A 101 2.69 -2.17 -25.02
CA TYR A 101 1.79 -2.51 -23.92
C TYR A 101 1.11 -3.87 -24.12
N VAL A 102 0.65 -4.18 -25.34
CA VAL A 102 -0.02 -5.46 -25.66
C VAL A 102 0.94 -6.60 -26.05
N GLU A 103 2.25 -6.35 -26.11
CA GLU A 103 3.25 -7.41 -26.33
C GLU A 103 3.21 -8.36 -25.12
N PRO A 104 2.71 -9.61 -25.25
CA PRO A 104 2.90 -10.59 -24.20
C PRO A 104 4.40 -10.80 -24.06
N ALA A 105 4.93 -10.76 -22.83
CA ALA A 105 6.30 -11.14 -22.56
C ALA A 105 6.54 -12.52 -23.21
N GLY A 106 7.35 -12.55 -24.27
CA GLY A 106 7.43 -13.70 -25.15
C GLY A 106 7.97 -14.95 -24.47
N GLY A 107 7.07 -15.82 -24.01
CA GLY A 107 7.09 -17.27 -24.19
C GLY A 107 7.81 -18.13 -23.14
N TYR A 108 7.03 -18.84 -22.31
CA TYR A 108 7.05 -20.32 -22.22
C TYR A 108 5.65 -20.79 -21.77
N GLY A 109 5.07 -21.75 -22.50
CA GLY A 109 3.71 -22.24 -22.26
C GLY A 109 3.63 -23.39 -21.26
N GLY A 110 2.47 -23.48 -20.61
CA GLY A 110 1.81 -24.74 -20.23
C GLY A 110 2.40 -25.51 -19.06
N VAL A 111 1.51 -25.81 -18.10
CA VAL A 111 1.58 -26.77 -16.96
C VAL A 111 2.53 -26.47 -15.79
N GLY A 112 1.93 -25.89 -14.74
CA GLY A 112 2.25 -26.16 -13.32
C GLY A 112 3.53 -25.54 -12.77
N GLY A 113 3.38 -24.49 -11.95
CA GLY A 113 4.47 -23.95 -11.13
C GLY A 113 4.43 -22.43 -11.03
N TYR A 114 4.00 -21.92 -9.88
CA TYR A 114 4.07 -20.52 -9.49
C TYR A 114 5.53 -20.22 -9.06
N TYR A 115 6.41 -19.80 -9.97
CA TYR A 115 7.76 -19.28 -9.64
C TYR A 115 8.28 -18.40 -10.79
N GLY A 116 8.68 -17.16 -10.51
CA GLY A 116 9.34 -16.35 -11.53
C GLY A 116 9.61 -14.87 -11.25
N GLY A 117 9.95 -14.50 -10.01
CA GLY A 117 10.47 -13.15 -9.70
C GLY A 117 11.38 -13.06 -8.48
N ASN A 118 11.94 -14.18 -7.97
CA ASN A 118 12.77 -14.15 -6.76
C ASN A 118 14.22 -13.85 -7.14
N THR A 119 14.61 -12.59 -7.12
CA THR A 119 16.00 -12.30 -6.72
C THR A 119 16.10 -12.60 -5.23
N GLU A 120 17.18 -13.24 -4.77
CA GLU A 120 17.45 -13.45 -3.33
C GLU A 120 17.33 -12.12 -2.57
N GLU A 121 17.71 -11.00 -3.20
CA GLU A 121 17.54 -9.63 -2.70
C GLU A 121 16.07 -9.23 -2.43
N ALA A 122 15.12 -9.70 -3.24
CA ALA A 122 13.70 -9.38 -3.06
C ALA A 122 13.10 -10.21 -1.92
N SER A 123 13.43 -11.49 -1.86
CA SER A 123 13.00 -12.37 -0.75
C SER A 123 13.59 -11.91 0.58
N ALA A 124 14.89 -11.56 0.62
CA ALA A 124 15.53 -11.05 1.81
C ALA A 124 14.90 -9.73 2.28
N ARG A 125 14.60 -8.82 1.35
CA ARG A 125 13.91 -7.56 1.67
C ARG A 125 12.55 -7.83 2.29
N GLN A 126 11.75 -8.71 1.70
CA GLN A 126 10.44 -9.06 2.22
C GLN A 126 10.53 -9.70 3.62
N ARG A 127 11.52 -10.55 3.88
CA ARG A 127 11.63 -11.22 5.18
C ARG A 127 12.09 -10.28 6.30
N ILE A 128 13.05 -9.41 6.01
CA ILE A 128 13.50 -8.31 6.89
C ILE A 128 12.30 -7.47 7.34
N ASP A 129 11.41 -7.23 6.41
CA ASP A 129 10.28 -6.36 6.54
C ASP A 129 9.14 -6.97 7.39
N GLU A 130 8.81 -8.24 7.14
CA GLU A 130 7.93 -9.05 8.00
C GLU A 130 8.48 -9.16 9.43
N ALA A 131 9.80 -9.36 9.60
CA ALA A 131 10.44 -9.44 10.90
C ALA A 131 10.32 -8.12 11.69
N LEU A 132 10.54 -6.98 11.02
CA LEU A 132 10.42 -5.66 11.66
C LEU A 132 9.01 -5.38 12.17
N ARG A 133 7.97 -5.75 11.40
CA ARG A 133 6.56 -5.62 11.83
C ARG A 133 6.29 -6.46 13.07
N MET A 134 6.62 -7.76 13.03
CA MET A 134 6.43 -8.66 14.17
C MET A 134 7.14 -8.15 15.44
N MET A 135 8.33 -7.56 15.30
CA MET A 135 9.06 -6.96 16.42
C MET A 135 8.41 -5.68 16.95
N GLU A 136 7.77 -4.88 16.09
CA GLU A 136 7.00 -3.70 16.50
C GLU A 136 5.76 -4.13 17.30
N ASP A 137 4.97 -5.06 16.75
CA ASP A 137 3.78 -5.62 17.42
C ASP A 137 4.14 -6.27 18.77
N THR A 138 5.29 -6.95 18.83
CA THR A 138 5.83 -7.54 20.05
C THR A 138 6.18 -6.49 21.10
N ARG A 139 6.76 -5.36 20.70
CA ARG A 139 7.08 -4.27 21.65
C ARG A 139 5.81 -3.68 22.23
N ASP A 140 4.81 -3.47 21.39
CA ASP A 140 3.53 -2.91 21.81
C ASP A 140 2.80 -3.86 22.77
N GLU A 141 2.76 -5.16 22.46
CA GLU A 141 2.17 -6.18 23.36
C GLU A 141 2.94 -6.26 24.69
N ILE A 142 4.27 -6.16 24.69
CA ILE A 142 5.07 -6.12 25.93
C ILE A 142 4.75 -4.86 26.76
N ASP A 143 4.66 -3.70 26.12
CA ASP A 143 4.41 -2.41 26.77
C ASP A 143 3.00 -2.35 27.38
N ASP A 144 2.00 -2.94 26.72
CA ASP A 144 0.61 -2.99 27.19
C ASP A 144 0.33 -4.16 28.16
N SER A 145 1.23 -5.14 28.21
CA SER A 145 1.07 -6.30 29.07
C SER A 145 1.12 -5.92 30.56
N ASN A 146 0.08 -6.30 31.29
CA ASN A 146 0.07 -6.25 32.76
C ASN A 146 0.73 -7.48 33.41
N ARG A 147 1.42 -8.32 32.62
CA ARG A 147 2.04 -9.58 33.05
C ARG A 147 3.54 -9.41 33.27
N ASN A 148 4.21 -10.50 33.64
CA ASN A 148 5.66 -10.53 33.71
C ASN A 148 6.22 -10.83 32.32
N THR A 149 6.77 -9.83 31.66
CA THR A 149 7.25 -9.90 30.28
C THR A 149 8.73 -10.26 30.15
N SER A 150 9.44 -10.60 31.22
CA SER A 150 10.90 -10.83 31.14
C SER A 150 11.31 -11.90 30.12
N SER A 151 10.52 -12.97 29.94
CA SER A 151 10.82 -13.97 28.90
C SER A 151 10.61 -13.41 27.49
N ALA A 152 9.57 -12.59 27.31
CA ALA A 152 9.29 -11.92 26.04
C ALA A 152 10.36 -10.87 25.70
N GLU A 153 10.82 -10.11 26.70
CA GLU A 153 11.92 -9.15 26.56
C GLU A 153 13.22 -9.84 26.15
N ASP A 154 13.55 -11.00 26.76
CA ASP A 154 14.74 -11.80 26.41
C ASP A 154 14.67 -12.28 24.94
N SER A 155 13.52 -12.83 24.51
CA SER A 155 13.32 -13.31 23.13
C SER A 155 13.32 -12.15 22.11
N LEU A 156 12.78 -10.98 22.48
CA LEU A 156 12.83 -9.79 21.62
C LEU A 156 14.25 -9.24 21.48
N GLU A 157 15.10 -9.33 22.52
CA GLU A 157 16.53 -8.97 22.42
C GLU A 157 17.25 -9.88 21.42
N ASP A 158 16.99 -11.20 21.44
CA ASP A 158 17.52 -12.15 20.45
C ASP A 158 17.04 -11.80 19.01
N ALA A 159 15.77 -11.42 18.85
CA ALA A 159 15.24 -10.95 17.56
C ALA A 159 15.94 -9.66 17.07
N GLU A 160 16.21 -8.70 17.95
CA GLU A 160 16.90 -7.44 17.63
C GLU A 160 18.33 -7.67 17.15
N ASP A 161 19.06 -8.58 17.79
CA ASP A 161 20.41 -8.94 17.39
C ASP A 161 20.43 -9.62 16.01
N ASN A 162 19.54 -10.60 15.77
CA ASN A 162 19.39 -11.26 14.48
C ASN A 162 19.00 -10.27 13.37
N MET A 163 18.11 -9.32 13.68
CA MET A 163 17.67 -8.31 12.73
C MET A 163 18.79 -7.32 12.37
N LEU A 164 19.62 -6.92 13.34
CA LEU A 164 20.77 -6.06 13.10
C LEU A 164 21.79 -6.75 12.17
N GLU A 165 22.03 -8.05 12.37
CA GLU A 165 22.88 -8.85 11.50
C GLU A 165 22.26 -9.00 10.10
N ALA A 166 20.95 -9.24 9.99
CA ALA A 166 20.25 -9.33 8.70
C ALA A 166 20.41 -8.04 7.86
N VAL A 167 20.21 -6.88 8.48
CA VAL A 167 20.40 -5.56 7.84
C VAL A 167 21.86 -5.35 7.43
N HIS A 168 22.82 -5.77 8.26
CA HIS A 168 24.24 -5.71 7.91
C HIS A 168 24.54 -6.58 6.68
N GLU A 169 24.10 -7.83 6.66
CA GLU A 169 24.29 -8.74 5.53
C GLU A 169 23.65 -8.18 4.24
N PHE A 170 22.45 -7.62 4.35
CA PHE A 170 21.72 -7.05 3.23
C PHE A 170 22.41 -5.84 2.60
N PHE A 171 22.79 -4.85 3.41
CA PHE A 171 23.31 -3.56 2.90
C PHE A 171 24.83 -3.52 2.73
N VAL A 172 25.58 -4.23 3.58
CA VAL A 172 27.05 -4.18 3.60
C VAL A 172 27.64 -5.31 2.77
N ASN A 173 27.30 -6.55 3.10
CA ASN A 173 27.90 -7.72 2.45
C ASN A 173 27.19 -8.07 1.14
N ARG A 174 25.95 -7.61 0.96
CA ARG A 174 25.07 -7.97 -0.18
C ARG A 174 24.86 -9.50 -0.24
N ASP A 175 24.92 -10.16 0.91
CA ASP A 175 24.62 -11.59 1.05
C ASP A 175 23.15 -11.74 1.40
N PHE A 176 22.32 -11.84 0.36
CA PHE A 176 20.87 -11.84 0.53
C PHE A 176 20.35 -13.17 1.05
N ALA A 177 21.06 -14.27 0.82
CA ALA A 177 20.66 -15.56 1.36
C ALA A 177 20.85 -15.56 2.90
N GLU A 178 21.97 -15.04 3.38
CA GLU A 178 22.22 -14.91 4.81
C GLU A 178 21.29 -13.89 5.45
N ALA A 179 21.09 -12.73 4.82
CA ALA A 179 20.14 -11.72 5.29
C ALA A 179 18.71 -12.27 5.43
N TYR A 180 18.28 -13.14 4.50
CA TYR A 180 16.98 -13.80 4.59
C TYR A 180 16.89 -14.73 5.79
N ASN A 181 17.90 -15.58 6.00
CA ASN A 181 17.90 -16.54 7.12
C ASN A 181 17.91 -15.82 8.47
N LEU A 182 18.72 -14.78 8.62
CA LEU A 182 18.79 -13.98 9.85
C LEU A 182 17.48 -13.24 10.12
N ALA A 183 16.84 -12.69 9.08
CA ALA A 183 15.51 -12.08 9.23
C ALA A 183 14.43 -13.13 9.56
N ASP A 184 14.54 -14.35 9.03
CA ASP A 184 13.64 -15.46 9.35
C ASP A 184 13.77 -15.92 10.81
N ASP A 185 14.98 -15.94 11.34
CA ASP A 185 15.24 -16.23 12.75
C ASP A 185 14.74 -15.08 13.64
N ALA A 186 15.02 -13.83 13.28
CA ALA A 186 14.48 -12.65 13.99
C ALA A 186 12.95 -12.65 14.07
N TYR A 187 12.27 -12.99 12.97
CA TYR A 187 10.81 -13.10 12.97
C TYR A 187 10.32 -14.16 13.96
N ARG A 188 10.94 -15.34 14.01
CA ARG A 188 10.54 -16.43 14.94
C ARG A 188 10.76 -16.04 16.39
N ASP A 189 11.90 -15.41 16.69
CA ASP A 189 12.21 -14.96 18.05
C ASP A 189 11.21 -13.88 18.51
N ALA A 190 10.83 -12.96 17.62
CA ALA A 190 9.77 -11.99 17.87
C ALA A 190 8.39 -12.67 18.04
N GLU A 191 8.11 -13.71 17.26
CA GLU A 191 6.88 -14.49 17.41
C GLU A 191 6.80 -15.21 18.76
N ASP A 192 7.88 -15.84 19.21
CA ASP A 192 7.96 -16.45 20.54
C ASP A 192 7.80 -15.39 21.65
N ALA A 193 8.42 -14.22 21.47
CA ALA A 193 8.31 -13.09 22.40
C ALA A 193 6.87 -12.58 22.53
N PHE A 194 6.15 -12.40 21.41
CA PHE A 194 4.76 -11.97 21.39
C PHE A 194 3.84 -12.95 22.14
N GLU A 195 4.01 -14.24 21.90
CA GLU A 195 3.23 -15.28 22.61
C GLU A 195 3.52 -15.26 24.12
N ASP A 196 4.79 -15.09 24.52
CA ASP A 196 5.20 -15.00 25.92
C ASP A 196 4.67 -13.73 26.61
N ALA A 197 4.54 -12.62 25.87
CA ALA A 197 3.93 -11.38 26.36
C ALA A 197 2.42 -11.54 26.62
N GLY A 198 1.81 -12.54 25.98
CA GLY A 198 0.41 -12.88 26.13
C GLY A 198 -0.44 -12.61 24.89
N GLY A 199 0.20 -12.20 23.80
CA GLY A 199 -0.42 -11.97 22.52
C GLY A 199 -0.97 -13.27 21.95
N ASP A 200 -2.18 -13.20 21.43
CA ASP A 200 -2.80 -14.26 20.66
C ASP A 200 -2.98 -13.73 19.23
N ARG A 201 -2.21 -14.28 18.29
CA ARG A 201 -2.26 -13.93 16.85
C ARG A 201 -3.64 -14.12 16.22
N SER A 202 -4.60 -14.66 16.96
CA SER A 202 -5.97 -14.85 16.51
C SER A 202 -6.96 -13.78 17.00
N SER A 203 -6.57 -12.87 17.92
CA SER A 203 -7.52 -11.92 18.54
C SER A 203 -7.21 -10.44 18.37
N GLY A 204 -5.97 -10.01 18.14
CA GLY A 204 -5.61 -8.61 17.89
C GLY A 204 -6.17 -8.11 16.56
N ASP A 205 -5.72 -8.72 15.47
CA ASP A 205 -6.08 -8.36 14.10
C ASP A 205 -7.60 -8.33 13.88
N LYS A 206 -8.34 -9.21 14.56
CA LYS A 206 -9.80 -9.26 14.46
C LYS A 206 -10.48 -8.05 15.10
N GLU A 207 -10.00 -7.58 16.25
CA GLU A 207 -10.58 -6.42 16.93
C GLU A 207 -10.23 -5.15 16.14
N ASP A 208 -8.99 -5.03 15.68
CA ASP A 208 -8.51 -3.91 14.89
C ASP A 208 -9.25 -3.79 13.54
N ALA A 209 -9.42 -4.90 12.81
CA ALA A 209 -10.20 -4.93 11.59
C ALA A 209 -11.68 -4.57 11.83
N GLN A 210 -12.26 -5.01 12.95
CA GLN A 210 -13.64 -4.67 13.27
C GLN A 210 -13.81 -3.19 13.60
N ASP A 211 -12.86 -2.62 14.34
CA ASP A 211 -12.84 -1.20 14.69
C ASP A 211 -12.66 -0.34 13.43
N ALA A 212 -11.74 -0.71 12.54
CA ALA A 212 -11.56 -0.04 11.25
C ALA A 212 -12.82 -0.08 10.38
N ILE A 213 -13.51 -1.23 10.32
CA ILE A 213 -14.80 -1.36 9.60
C ILE A 213 -15.85 -0.41 10.19
N ASN A 214 -15.97 -0.35 11.53
CA ASN A 214 -16.92 0.55 12.18
C ASN A 214 -16.59 2.03 11.90
N ASP A 215 -15.30 2.40 11.93
CA ASP A 215 -14.86 3.77 11.65
C ASP A 215 -15.14 4.15 10.19
N ALA A 216 -14.93 3.23 9.24
CA ALA A 216 -15.26 3.42 7.83
C ALA A 216 -16.78 3.57 7.60
N GLU A 217 -17.60 2.75 8.26
CA GLU A 217 -19.07 2.89 8.25
C GLU A 217 -19.50 4.27 8.73
N ASP A 218 -18.97 4.74 9.87
CA ASP A 218 -19.28 6.05 10.43
C ASP A 218 -18.85 7.18 9.48
N ALA A 219 -17.66 7.09 8.86
CA ALA A 219 -17.17 8.07 7.90
C ALA A 219 -18.03 8.15 6.62
N ILE A 220 -18.47 7.00 6.09
CA ILE A 220 -19.37 6.93 4.93
C ILE A 220 -20.71 7.57 5.25
N ASN A 221 -21.30 7.27 6.42
CA ASN A 221 -22.55 7.89 6.87
C ASN A 221 -22.41 9.41 7.01
N ASP A 222 -21.31 9.90 7.57
CA ASP A 222 -21.03 11.34 7.68
C ASP A 222 -20.85 12.00 6.31
N ALA A 223 -20.18 11.32 5.37
CA ALA A 223 -20.01 11.79 4.00
C ALA A 223 -21.35 11.87 3.23
N GLU A 224 -22.21 10.87 3.37
CA GLU A 224 -23.58 10.89 2.84
C GLU A 224 -24.34 12.13 3.30
N ASP A 225 -24.35 12.37 4.62
CA ASP A 225 -25.06 13.50 5.23
C ASP A 225 -24.52 14.86 4.74
N GLU A 226 -23.20 15.02 4.64
CA GLU A 226 -22.59 16.26 4.17
C GLU A 226 -22.83 16.52 2.68
N ILE A 227 -22.79 15.48 1.83
CA ILE A 227 -23.16 15.59 0.41
C ILE A 227 -24.62 16.06 0.30
N ASP A 228 -25.51 15.50 1.12
CA ASP A 228 -26.92 15.85 1.12
C ASP A 228 -27.19 17.29 1.56
N ASP A 229 -26.45 17.77 2.57
CA ASP A 229 -26.46 19.16 3.00
C ASP A 229 -25.84 20.10 1.96
N ALA A 230 -24.77 19.70 1.27
CA ALA A 230 -24.16 20.44 0.17
C ALA A 230 -25.17 20.68 -0.97
N ARG A 231 -26.03 19.70 -1.29
CA ARG A 231 -27.13 19.90 -2.25
C ARG A 231 -28.09 20.99 -1.80
N ARG A 232 -28.43 21.03 -0.50
CA ARG A 232 -29.32 22.05 0.08
C ARG A 232 -28.67 23.44 0.11
N ARG A 233 -27.35 23.50 0.33
CA ARG A 233 -26.53 24.72 0.22
C ARG A 233 -26.41 25.24 -1.22
N GLY A 234 -26.74 24.41 -2.21
CA GLY A 234 -26.67 24.76 -3.63
C GLY A 234 -25.25 24.68 -4.20
N VAL A 235 -24.42 23.78 -3.65
CA VAL A 235 -23.10 23.45 -4.20
C VAL A 235 -23.24 22.96 -5.66
N SER A 236 -22.21 23.19 -6.47
CA SER A 236 -22.22 22.87 -7.89
C SER A 236 -22.50 21.38 -8.13
N ILE A 237 -23.40 21.06 -9.06
CA ILE A 237 -23.69 19.67 -9.44
C ILE A 237 -22.44 18.88 -9.87
N THR A 238 -21.41 19.56 -10.38
CA THR A 238 -20.14 18.92 -10.76
C THR A 238 -19.31 18.51 -9.53
N ILE A 239 -19.39 19.28 -8.45
CA ILE A 239 -18.73 19.00 -7.17
C ILE A 239 -19.45 17.84 -6.48
N ILE A 240 -20.77 17.94 -6.39
CA ILE A 240 -21.62 16.85 -5.84
C ILE A 240 -21.34 15.53 -6.54
N ARG A 241 -21.25 15.52 -7.88
CA ARG A 241 -20.94 14.29 -8.63
C ARG A 241 -19.56 13.72 -8.38
N ARG A 242 -18.58 14.52 -7.96
CA ARG A 242 -17.25 14.01 -7.64
C ARG A 242 -17.24 13.38 -6.27
N ALA A 243 -17.84 14.06 -5.29
CA ALA A 243 -18.07 13.52 -3.96
C ALA A 243 -18.88 12.22 -4.00
N GLU A 244 -19.95 12.16 -4.81
CA GLU A 244 -20.71 10.92 -5.04
C GLU A 244 -19.83 9.78 -5.59
N ASN A 245 -18.85 10.04 -6.47
CA ASN A 245 -17.99 8.94 -6.95
C ASN A 245 -17.01 8.47 -5.86
N PHE A 246 -16.51 9.39 -5.01
CA PHE A 246 -15.66 9.00 -3.89
C PHE A 246 -16.44 8.19 -2.86
N LEU A 247 -17.69 8.58 -2.59
CA LEU A 247 -18.60 7.82 -1.73
C LEU A 247 -18.90 6.44 -2.31
N ASP A 248 -19.21 6.33 -3.61
CA ASP A 248 -19.42 5.03 -4.28
C ASP A 248 -18.15 4.15 -4.16
N ASP A 249 -16.95 4.71 -4.38
CA ASP A 249 -15.69 3.97 -4.23
C ASP A 249 -15.44 3.55 -2.75
N ALA A 250 -15.86 4.38 -1.78
CA ALA A 250 -15.76 4.07 -0.36
C ALA A 250 -16.68 2.91 0.05
N GLU A 251 -17.93 2.91 -0.42
CA GLU A 251 -18.89 1.81 -0.20
C GLU A 251 -18.38 0.49 -0.79
N ASP A 252 -17.81 0.51 -2.00
CA ASP A 252 -17.21 -0.68 -2.62
C ASP A 252 -16.08 -1.24 -1.75
N ARG A 253 -15.23 -0.38 -1.17
CA ARG A 253 -14.12 -0.80 -0.29
C ARG A 253 -14.58 -1.32 1.06
N LEU A 254 -15.61 -0.73 1.64
CA LEU A 254 -16.21 -1.24 2.87
C LEU A 254 -16.78 -2.66 2.66
N ASN A 255 -17.41 -2.91 1.50
CA ASN A 255 -17.89 -4.26 1.17
C ASN A 255 -16.72 -5.26 1.05
N ASP A 256 -15.62 -4.88 0.40
CA ASP A 256 -14.41 -5.72 0.33
C ASP A 256 -13.85 -6.02 1.75
N ALA A 257 -13.87 -5.03 2.65
CA ALA A 257 -13.45 -5.19 4.04
C ALA A 257 -14.33 -6.19 4.82
N GLU A 258 -15.65 -6.08 4.69
CA GLU A 258 -16.60 -7.00 5.33
C GLU A 258 -16.43 -8.44 4.82
N ASP A 259 -16.23 -8.63 3.51
CA ASP A 259 -16.01 -9.95 2.89
C ASP A 259 -14.71 -10.60 3.43
N GLU A 260 -13.60 -9.86 3.50
CA GLU A 260 -12.34 -10.36 4.07
C GLU A 260 -12.45 -10.65 5.58
N TYR A 261 -13.21 -9.83 6.31
CA TYR A 261 -13.47 -10.03 7.73
C TYR A 261 -14.22 -11.35 7.99
N ASP A 262 -15.24 -11.65 7.17
CA ASP A 262 -15.99 -12.90 7.23
C ASP A 262 -15.13 -14.12 6.87
N ASP A 263 -14.19 -13.95 5.93
CA ASP A 263 -13.18 -14.95 5.56
C ASP A 263 -12.03 -15.07 6.57
N LYS A 264 -12.03 -14.22 7.61
CA LYS A 264 -11.04 -14.14 8.70
C LYS A 264 -9.65 -13.71 8.24
N ASN A 265 -9.60 -12.95 7.16
CA ASN A 265 -8.40 -12.31 6.65
C ASN A 265 -8.35 -10.89 7.22
N TYR A 266 -8.00 -10.79 8.50
CA TYR A 266 -8.20 -9.57 9.27
C TYR A 266 -7.27 -8.43 8.84
N ASP A 267 -6.03 -8.72 8.46
CA ASP A 267 -5.09 -7.73 7.91
C ASP A 267 -5.66 -7.06 6.64
N ASP A 268 -6.14 -7.87 5.69
CA ASP A 268 -6.72 -7.35 4.44
C ASP A 268 -8.03 -6.60 4.72
N ALA A 269 -8.84 -7.06 5.66
CA ALA A 269 -10.07 -6.37 6.09
C ALA A 269 -9.79 -4.98 6.67
N GLU A 270 -8.77 -4.85 7.53
CA GLU A 270 -8.34 -3.56 8.09
C GLU A 270 -7.85 -2.59 7.00
N ASP A 271 -7.04 -3.09 6.06
CA ASP A 271 -6.53 -2.29 4.93
C ASP A 271 -7.67 -1.79 4.03
N PHE A 272 -8.65 -2.65 3.69
CA PHE A 272 -9.82 -2.25 2.90
C PHE A 272 -10.71 -1.24 3.64
N ALA A 273 -10.89 -1.41 4.96
CA ALA A 273 -11.68 -0.49 5.77
C ALA A 273 -11.02 0.91 5.83
N ARG A 274 -9.70 0.98 6.01
CA ARG A 274 -8.97 2.26 5.97
C ARG A 274 -9.04 2.93 4.59
N ASP A 275 -8.98 2.15 3.50
CA ASP A 275 -9.19 2.68 2.15
C ASP A 275 -10.59 3.32 2.02
N ALA A 276 -11.62 2.67 2.57
CA ALA A 276 -13.00 3.18 2.58
C ALA A 276 -13.13 4.48 3.38
N GLU A 277 -12.56 4.54 4.58
CA GLU A 277 -12.55 5.75 5.43
C GLU A 277 -11.92 6.95 4.70
N ASN A 278 -10.73 6.77 4.10
CA ASN A 278 -10.05 7.84 3.36
C ASN A 278 -10.86 8.34 2.15
N LEU A 279 -11.55 7.45 1.44
CA LEU A 279 -12.41 7.82 0.32
C LEU A 279 -13.65 8.58 0.78
N ALA A 280 -14.22 8.23 1.93
CA ALA A 280 -15.31 8.98 2.55
C ALA A 280 -14.85 10.38 2.99
N GLU A 281 -13.63 10.50 3.54
CA GLU A 281 -13.03 11.82 3.83
C GLU A 281 -12.82 12.66 2.57
N ASP A 282 -12.29 12.08 1.49
CA ASP A 282 -12.15 12.75 0.19
C ASP A 282 -13.50 13.21 -0.36
N ALA A 283 -14.56 12.44 -0.14
CA ALA A 283 -15.93 12.82 -0.52
C ALA A 283 -16.42 14.05 0.25
N MET A 284 -16.17 14.11 1.57
CA MET A 284 -16.48 15.26 2.43
C MET A 284 -15.68 16.51 2.03
N ASP A 285 -14.40 16.35 1.73
CA ASP A 285 -13.51 17.46 1.37
C ASP A 285 -13.91 18.12 0.04
N GLU A 286 -14.43 17.36 -0.92
CA GLU A 286 -14.86 17.91 -2.20
C GLU A 286 -16.07 18.85 -2.04
N VAL A 287 -16.94 18.64 -1.03
CA VAL A 287 -18.17 19.44 -0.81
C VAL A 287 -18.05 20.57 0.23
N ASN A 288 -16.91 20.68 0.91
CA ASN A 288 -16.63 21.72 1.92
C ASN A 288 -15.94 22.97 1.34
#